data_AF-A0A971J6N8-F1
#
_entry.id   AF-A0A971J6N8-F1
#
_cell.length_a   1.000
_cell.length_b   1.000
_cell.length_c   1.000
_cell.angle_alpha   90.00
_cell.angle_beta   90.00
_cell.angle_gamma   90.00
#
_symmetry.space_group_name_H-M   'P 1'
#
loop_
_entity.id
_entity.type
_entity.pdbx_description
1 polymer ?
#
loop_
_entity_poly.entity_id
_entity_poly.type
_entity_poly.pdbx_seq_one_letter_code
_entity_poly.pdbx_strand_id
1 'polypeptide(L)'
;MIRTVANFWREERGAVLVLVAAAMVVLLGFTALVTDFGLMYLNKSRLANAIDAGVLAGVQELPNDPSAAEAVAQQYAQANGAKEGEVSFSVSADRRQITGTGTRAVNLFFAQALGIYQGNVAARAAARLGPLSSVDRGVVPFSVEKPVEGTWFTYGEQVTLKVGHGERGWFQCLRLPGNSGANDLRRDIKYGYQGTLKVGDIVSQEPGNMSGPVNDGVEYRMNQCPHTPRCTYQPGVTNPKDGYHPDCPRVVIVPVVEVYSEHDKTVKIVGFASFLLEGSGGNGSNNYVTGRFVTAEGLGGIDDSLSDYGAYGVKLSE
;
A
#
# COMPACT_ATOMS: atom_id res chain seq x y z
N MET A 1 -80.58 -27.31 -42.52
CA MET A 1 -79.15 -27.52 -42.81
C MET A 1 -78.44 -26.16 -42.76
N ILE A 2 -78.02 -25.71 -41.57
CA ILE A 2 -77.00 -24.65 -41.26
C ILE A 2 -77.06 -24.49 -39.72
N ARG A 3 -76.55 -25.48 -38.96
CA ARG A 3 -76.50 -25.40 -37.49
C ARG A 3 -75.13 -25.74 -36.92
N THR A 4 -74.08 -25.72 -37.75
CA THR A 4 -72.82 -26.40 -37.41
C THR A 4 -71.54 -25.62 -37.74
N VAL A 5 -71.60 -24.36 -38.15
CA VAL A 5 -70.37 -23.60 -38.57
C VAL A 5 -69.91 -22.55 -37.55
N ALA A 6 -70.75 -22.10 -36.61
CA ALA A 6 -70.37 -21.05 -35.64
C ALA A 6 -69.74 -21.57 -34.33
N ASN A 7 -69.52 -22.89 -34.20
CA ASN A 7 -68.93 -23.50 -33.00
C ASN A 7 -67.41 -23.78 -33.12
N PHE A 8 -66.74 -23.31 -34.16
CA PHE A 8 -65.31 -23.60 -34.37
C PHE A 8 -64.33 -22.65 -33.65
N TRP A 9 -64.83 -21.72 -32.81
CA TRP A 9 -64.03 -20.76 -32.03
C TRP A 9 -63.93 -21.10 -30.53
N ARG A 10 -64.44 -22.28 -30.14
CA ARG A 10 -64.52 -22.85 -28.79
C ARG A 10 -63.81 -24.19 -28.93
N GLU A 11 -62.55 -24.39 -28.55
CA GLU A 11 -62.22 -24.87 -27.19
C GLU A 11 -60.71 -24.82 -26.86
N GLU A 12 -59.81 -24.46 -27.78
CA GLU A 12 -58.35 -24.43 -27.53
C GLU A 12 -57.81 -23.03 -27.14
N ARG A 13 -58.52 -21.94 -27.47
CA ARG A 13 -58.04 -20.56 -27.24
C ARG A 13 -58.09 -20.13 -25.77
N GLY A 14 -58.93 -20.75 -24.95
CA GLY A 14 -59.03 -20.46 -23.52
C GLY A 14 -57.86 -21.05 -22.72
N ALA A 15 -57.47 -22.29 -23.02
CA ALA A 15 -56.37 -22.97 -22.35
C ALA A 15 -55.02 -22.28 -22.63
N VAL A 16 -54.80 -21.85 -23.88
CA VAL A 16 -53.61 -21.07 -24.26
C VAL A 16 -53.55 -19.74 -23.51
N LEU A 17 -54.68 -19.03 -23.35
CA LEU A 17 -54.72 -17.79 -22.57
C LEU A 17 -54.31 -18.01 -21.11
N VAL A 18 -54.79 -19.09 -20.49
CA VAL A 18 -54.45 -19.46 -19.10
C VAL A 18 -52.97 -19.82 -18.98
N LEU A 19 -52.44 -20.61 -19.90
CA LEU A 19 -51.01 -20.97 -19.93
C LEU A 19 -50.12 -19.74 -20.13
N VAL A 20 -50.47 -18.83 -21.04
CA VAL A 20 -49.72 -17.59 -21.28
C VAL A 20 -49.79 -16.69 -20.04
N ALA A 21 -50.95 -16.53 -19.42
CA ALA A 21 -51.09 -15.76 -18.18
C ALA A 21 -50.25 -16.35 -17.04
N ALA A 22 -50.28 -17.68 -16.87
CA ALA A 22 -49.45 -18.37 -15.88
C ALA A 22 -47.94 -18.18 -16.17
N ALA A 23 -47.52 -18.32 -17.43
CA ALA A 23 -46.15 -18.11 -17.84
C ALA A 23 -45.68 -16.66 -17.60
N MET A 24 -46.53 -15.66 -17.89
CA MET A 24 -46.23 -14.26 -17.62
C MET A 24 -46.04 -14.00 -16.12
N VAL A 25 -46.89 -14.58 -15.26
CA VAL A 25 -46.73 -14.46 -13.79
C VAL A 25 -45.40 -15.06 -13.34
N VAL A 26 -45.04 -16.23 -13.86
CA VAL A 26 -43.76 -16.89 -13.54
C VAL A 26 -42.58 -16.03 -14.00
N LEU A 27 -42.61 -15.52 -15.23
CA LEU A 27 -41.56 -14.64 -15.77
C LEU A 27 -41.43 -13.36 -14.94
N LEU A 28 -42.53 -12.72 -14.57
CA LEU A 28 -42.52 -11.55 -13.70
C LEU A 28 -41.90 -11.88 -12.33
N GLY A 29 -42.24 -13.04 -11.75
CA GLY A 29 -41.64 -13.54 -10.52
C GLY A 29 -40.12 -13.70 -10.61
N PHE A 30 -39.60 -14.23 -11.72
CA PHE A 30 -38.15 -14.31 -11.94
C PHE A 30 -37.51 -12.93 -12.11
N THR A 31 -38.13 -12.02 -12.87
CA THR A 31 -37.59 -10.66 -13.03
C THR A 31 -37.53 -9.91 -11.71
N ALA A 32 -38.55 -10.07 -10.85
CA ALA A 32 -38.60 -9.53 -9.51
C ALA A 32 -37.42 -10.01 -8.67
N LEU A 33 -37.22 -11.33 -8.60
CA LEU A 33 -36.14 -11.95 -7.83
C LEU A 33 -34.76 -11.51 -8.30
N VAL A 34 -34.54 -11.50 -9.63
CA VAL A 34 -33.27 -11.08 -10.22
C VAL A 34 -32.98 -9.61 -9.91
N THR A 35 -33.99 -8.74 -9.97
CA THR A 35 -33.83 -7.30 -9.71
C THR A 35 -33.48 -7.03 -8.25
N ASP A 36 -34.21 -7.65 -7.31
CA ASP A 36 -33.95 -7.44 -5.88
C ASP A 36 -32.60 -8.03 -5.44
N PHE A 37 -32.26 -9.23 -5.92
CA PHE A 37 -30.95 -9.82 -5.67
C PHE A 37 -29.83 -8.98 -6.28
N GLY A 38 -30.00 -8.52 -7.52
CA GLY A 38 -29.06 -7.62 -8.19
C GLY A 38 -28.84 -6.33 -7.40
N LEU A 39 -29.91 -5.74 -6.86
CA LEU A 39 -29.82 -4.54 -6.02
C LEU A 39 -29.03 -4.79 -4.73
N MET A 40 -29.28 -5.91 -4.04
CA MET A 40 -28.50 -6.27 -2.85
C MET A 40 -27.03 -6.49 -3.18
N TYR A 41 -26.74 -7.23 -4.26
CA TYR A 41 -25.37 -7.50 -4.68
C TYR A 41 -24.60 -6.22 -5.03
N LEU A 42 -25.22 -5.32 -5.80
CA LEU A 42 -24.63 -4.03 -6.14
C LEU A 42 -24.36 -3.18 -4.89
N ASN A 43 -25.29 -3.14 -3.93
CA ASN A 43 -25.08 -2.40 -2.68
C ASN A 43 -23.98 -3.03 -1.81
N LYS A 44 -23.90 -4.36 -1.76
CA LYS A 44 -22.83 -5.07 -1.05
C LYS A 44 -21.46 -4.73 -1.66
N SER A 45 -21.34 -4.79 -2.99
CA SER A 45 -20.09 -4.45 -3.69
C SER A 45 -19.70 -2.99 -3.48
N ARG A 46 -20.64 -2.04 -3.58
CA ARG A 46 -20.38 -0.62 -3.30
C ARG A 46 -19.92 -0.38 -1.87
N LEU A 47 -20.55 -1.04 -0.90
CA LEU A 47 -20.16 -0.93 0.50
C LEU A 47 -18.76 -1.50 0.75
N ALA A 48 -18.45 -2.67 0.17
CA ALA A 48 -17.12 -3.26 0.26
C ALA A 48 -16.04 -2.33 -0.32
N ASN A 49 -16.24 -1.83 -1.54
CA ASN A 49 -15.30 -0.90 -2.18
C ASN A 49 -15.09 0.38 -1.37
N ALA A 50 -16.13 0.91 -0.72
CA ALA A 50 -16.02 2.07 0.15
C ALA A 50 -15.17 1.77 1.40
N ILE A 51 -15.38 0.60 2.02
CA ILE A 51 -14.58 0.18 3.18
C ILE A 51 -13.13 -0.09 2.77
N ASP A 52 -12.89 -0.75 1.63
CA ASP A 52 -11.55 -1.02 1.09
C ASP A 52 -10.76 0.28 0.86
N ALA A 53 -11.40 1.27 0.21
CA ALA A 53 -10.80 2.58 0.03
C ALA A 53 -10.50 3.28 1.37
N GLY A 54 -11.41 3.14 2.34
CA GLY A 54 -11.21 3.64 3.70
C GLY A 54 -10.00 3.00 4.39
N VAL A 55 -9.91 1.67 4.46
CA VAL A 55 -8.79 1.00 5.13
C VAL A 55 -7.45 1.25 4.42
N LEU A 56 -7.42 1.31 3.08
CA LEU A 56 -6.21 1.63 2.32
C LEU A 56 -5.74 3.07 2.49
N ALA A 57 -6.64 4.01 2.73
CA ALA A 57 -6.27 5.39 3.02
C ALA A 57 -5.84 5.53 4.49
N GLY A 58 -6.59 4.97 5.42
CA GLY A 58 -6.31 5.08 6.85
C GLY A 58 -5.02 4.39 7.28
N VAL A 59 -4.68 3.25 6.67
CA VAL A 59 -3.43 2.52 6.99
C VAL A 59 -2.18 3.37 6.75
N GLN A 60 -2.25 4.37 5.86
CA GLN A 60 -1.14 5.29 5.56
C GLN A 60 -0.82 6.28 6.69
N GLU A 61 -1.67 6.36 7.71
CA GLU A 61 -1.41 7.12 8.93
C GLU A 61 -0.75 6.26 10.02
N LEU A 62 -0.72 4.94 9.84
CA LEU A 62 -0.12 4.01 10.79
C LEU A 62 1.41 3.87 10.57
N PRO A 63 2.17 3.49 11.61
CA PRO A 63 1.76 3.31 13.01
C PRO A 63 1.71 4.62 13.82
N ASN A 64 1.97 5.76 13.17
CA ASN A 64 2.29 7.02 13.82
C ASN A 64 1.05 7.67 14.48
N ASP A 65 -0.07 7.76 13.76
CA ASP A 65 -1.29 8.43 14.23
C ASP A 65 -2.55 7.57 14.02
N PRO A 66 -2.89 6.70 15.00
CA PRO A 66 -4.09 5.87 14.94
C PRO A 66 -5.40 6.67 14.86
N SER A 67 -5.46 7.85 15.47
CA SER A 67 -6.67 8.68 15.45
C SER A 67 -6.88 9.32 14.09
N ALA A 68 -5.79 9.79 13.45
CA ALA A 68 -5.84 10.22 12.06
C ALA A 68 -6.20 9.06 11.12
N ALA A 69 -5.69 7.86 11.37
CA ALA A 69 -6.00 6.67 10.56
C ALA A 69 -7.52 6.41 10.48
N GLU A 70 -8.22 6.44 11.61
CA GLU A 70 -9.67 6.25 11.66
C GLU A 70 -10.43 7.39 10.97
N ALA A 71 -10.00 8.64 11.19
CA ALA A 71 -10.63 9.81 10.58
C ALA A 71 -10.46 9.82 9.04
N VAL A 72 -9.25 9.56 8.54
CA VAL A 72 -8.93 9.46 7.11
C VAL A 72 -9.70 8.30 6.48
N ALA A 73 -9.74 7.13 7.14
CA ALA A 73 -10.51 6.00 6.64
C ALA A 73 -12.00 6.32 6.49
N GLN A 74 -12.58 7.01 7.47
CA GLN A 74 -13.97 7.44 7.42
C GLN A 74 -14.22 8.44 6.29
N GLN A 75 -13.32 9.42 6.11
CA GLN A 75 -13.41 10.40 5.02
C GLN A 75 -13.37 9.72 3.65
N TYR A 76 -12.44 8.80 3.42
CA TYR A 76 -12.30 8.10 2.15
C TYR A 76 -13.47 7.14 1.89
N ALA A 77 -13.98 6.46 2.90
CA ALA A 77 -15.17 5.63 2.75
C ALA A 77 -16.40 6.46 2.35
N GLN A 78 -16.59 7.64 2.96
CA GLN A 78 -17.67 8.56 2.60
C GLN A 78 -17.52 9.10 1.18
N ALA A 79 -16.30 9.47 0.78
CA ALA A 79 -15.99 9.87 -0.60
C ALA A 79 -16.28 8.75 -1.63
N ASN A 80 -16.23 7.49 -1.20
CA ASN A 80 -16.56 6.32 -2.00
C ASN A 80 -18.03 5.84 -1.85
N GLY A 81 -18.89 6.68 -1.27
CA GLY A 81 -20.34 6.46 -1.25
C GLY A 81 -20.86 5.68 -0.05
N ALA A 82 -20.09 5.53 1.02
CA ALA A 82 -20.63 5.20 2.34
C ALA A 82 -21.37 6.41 2.93
N LYS A 83 -22.50 6.18 3.60
CA LYS A 83 -23.20 7.25 4.33
C LYS A 83 -22.67 7.37 5.76
N GLU A 84 -22.95 8.49 6.39
CA GLU A 84 -22.66 8.70 7.80
C GLU A 84 -23.34 7.60 8.66
N GLY A 85 -22.58 7.01 9.57
CA GLY A 85 -23.05 5.90 10.42
C GLY A 85 -23.15 4.53 9.74
N GLU A 86 -22.92 4.40 8.44
CA GLU A 86 -22.93 3.07 7.76
C GLU A 86 -21.65 2.27 8.02
N VAL A 87 -20.53 2.94 8.29
CA VAL A 87 -19.19 2.35 8.42
C VAL A 87 -18.54 2.76 9.74
N SER A 88 -17.74 1.87 10.29
CA SER A 88 -16.90 2.08 11.48
C SER A 88 -15.51 1.53 11.22
N PHE A 89 -14.49 2.24 11.70
CA PHE A 89 -13.10 1.83 11.59
C PHE A 89 -12.49 1.67 12.99
N SER A 90 -11.58 0.72 13.14
CA SER A 90 -10.81 0.53 14.35
C SER A 90 -9.37 0.12 14.04
N VAL A 91 -8.43 0.66 14.81
CA VAL A 91 -7.01 0.30 14.73
C VAL A 91 -6.67 -0.79 15.75
N SER A 92 -5.82 -1.73 15.37
CA SER A 92 -5.31 -2.79 16.25
C SER A 92 -4.39 -2.24 17.35
N ALA A 93 -4.25 -2.98 18.45
CA ALA A 93 -3.44 -2.54 19.60
C ALA A 93 -1.95 -2.33 19.26
N ASP A 94 -1.42 -3.09 18.30
CA ASP A 94 -0.05 -2.96 17.78
C ASP A 94 0.11 -1.80 16.76
N ARG A 95 -0.99 -1.09 16.44
CA ARG A 95 -1.06 0.02 15.50
C ARG A 95 -0.59 -0.33 14.08
N ARG A 96 -0.68 -1.60 13.69
CA ARG A 96 -0.26 -2.06 12.34
C ARG A 96 -1.41 -2.46 11.45
N GLN A 97 -2.63 -2.53 11.96
CA GLN A 97 -3.79 -2.91 11.18
C GLN A 97 -4.94 -1.96 11.45
N ILE A 98 -5.62 -1.54 10.39
CA ILE A 98 -6.91 -0.89 10.46
C ILE A 98 -7.97 -1.82 9.89
N THR A 99 -9.09 -1.92 10.58
CA THR A 99 -10.22 -2.75 10.20
C THR A 99 -11.44 -1.86 10.01
N GLY A 100 -12.10 -2.00 8.87
CA GLY A 100 -13.37 -1.35 8.59
C GLY A 100 -14.51 -2.37 8.54
N THR A 101 -15.66 -2.00 9.10
CA THR A 101 -16.91 -2.76 9.01
C THR A 101 -18.05 -1.83 8.66
N GLY A 102 -19.02 -2.31 7.89
CA GLY A 102 -20.20 -1.53 7.60
C GLY A 102 -21.43 -2.36 7.33
N THR A 103 -22.59 -1.75 7.56
CA THR A 103 -23.91 -2.33 7.28
C THR A 103 -24.78 -1.32 6.57
N ARG A 104 -25.49 -1.76 5.52
CA ARG A 104 -26.43 -0.94 4.76
C ARG A 104 -27.77 -1.64 4.63
N ALA A 105 -28.83 -0.93 5.00
CA ALA A 105 -30.20 -1.34 4.69
C ALA A 105 -30.56 -0.94 3.26
N VAL A 106 -31.00 -1.90 2.46
CA VAL A 106 -31.35 -1.73 1.05
C VAL A 106 -32.85 -1.94 0.90
N ASN A 107 -33.56 -0.92 0.46
CA ASN A 107 -34.97 -1.02 0.12
C ASN A 107 -35.10 -1.93 -1.11
N LEU A 108 -35.84 -3.05 -0.96
CA LEU A 108 -36.12 -3.96 -2.07
C LEU A 108 -37.25 -3.39 -2.92
N PHE A 109 -37.33 -3.74 -4.20
CA PHE A 109 -38.38 -3.23 -5.10
C PHE A 109 -39.59 -4.17 -5.14
N PHE A 110 -39.38 -5.43 -5.53
CA PHE A 110 -40.49 -6.36 -5.77
C PHE A 110 -40.84 -7.20 -4.55
N ALA A 111 -39.87 -7.51 -3.69
CA ALA A 111 -40.06 -8.26 -2.46
C ALA A 111 -41.01 -7.55 -1.47
N GLN A 112 -41.25 -6.24 -1.65
CA GLN A 112 -42.27 -5.49 -0.90
C GLN A 112 -43.67 -6.09 -1.08
N ALA A 113 -43.98 -6.65 -2.25
CA ALA A 113 -45.26 -7.33 -2.50
C ALA A 113 -45.46 -8.58 -1.62
N LEU A 114 -44.37 -9.14 -1.09
CA LEU A 114 -44.34 -10.26 -0.16
C LEU A 114 -44.20 -9.80 1.31
N GLY A 115 -44.27 -8.49 1.57
CA GLY A 115 -44.08 -7.90 2.90
C GLY A 115 -42.61 -7.74 3.33
N ILE A 116 -41.65 -7.93 2.42
CA ILE A 116 -40.22 -7.76 2.70
C ILE A 116 -39.77 -6.41 2.13
N TYR A 117 -39.68 -5.42 3.00
CA TYR A 117 -39.40 -4.04 2.58
C TYR A 117 -37.91 -3.73 2.43
N GLN A 118 -37.05 -4.37 3.23
CA GLN A 118 -35.62 -4.09 3.27
C GLN A 118 -34.80 -5.36 3.47
N GLY A 119 -33.59 -5.37 2.90
CA GLY A 119 -32.55 -6.36 3.17
C GLY A 119 -31.28 -5.68 3.67
N ASN A 120 -30.58 -6.31 4.61
CA ASN A 120 -29.32 -5.79 5.12
C ASN A 120 -28.15 -6.42 4.37
N VAL A 121 -27.21 -5.59 3.93
CA VAL A 121 -25.91 -6.03 3.43
C VAL A 121 -24.82 -5.58 4.38
N ALA A 122 -23.85 -6.45 4.62
CA ALA A 122 -22.69 -6.16 5.45
C ALA A 122 -21.40 -6.42 4.65
N ALA A 123 -20.39 -5.63 4.94
CA ALA A 123 -19.04 -5.79 4.40
C ALA A 123 -18.00 -5.48 5.48
N ARG A 124 -16.82 -6.05 5.29
CA ARG A 124 -15.66 -5.91 6.15
C ARG A 124 -14.42 -5.90 5.28
N ALA A 125 -13.45 -5.08 5.63
CA ALA A 125 -12.11 -5.12 5.08
C ALA A 125 -11.10 -4.78 6.17
N ALA A 126 -9.86 -5.20 5.99
CA ALA A 126 -8.76 -4.73 6.79
C ALA A 126 -7.54 -4.44 5.92
N ALA A 127 -6.73 -3.47 6.34
CA ALA A 127 -5.43 -3.20 5.74
C ALA A 127 -4.38 -3.24 6.84
N ARG A 128 -3.21 -3.80 6.53
CA ARG A 128 -2.13 -3.95 7.50
C ARG A 128 -0.78 -3.54 6.93
N LEU A 129 0.06 -3.02 7.81
CA LEU A 129 1.47 -2.77 7.59
C LEU A 129 2.26 -4.03 7.95
N GLY A 130 3.20 -4.38 7.08
CA GLY A 130 4.19 -5.42 7.35
C GLY A 130 5.57 -5.02 6.85
N PRO A 131 6.66 -5.60 7.40
CA PRO A 131 8.00 -5.36 6.89
C PRO A 131 8.10 -5.70 5.41
N LEU A 132 8.80 -4.87 4.64
CA LEU A 132 9.01 -5.13 3.22
C LEU A 132 9.85 -6.40 3.02
N SER A 133 9.30 -7.38 2.29
CA SER A 133 10.01 -8.58 1.83
C SER A 133 10.60 -8.40 0.43
N SER A 134 10.05 -7.47 -0.34
CA SER A 134 10.61 -7.02 -1.60
C SER A 134 10.36 -5.53 -1.83
N VAL A 135 11.17 -4.92 -2.68
CA VAL A 135 10.96 -3.56 -3.18
C VAL A 135 11.10 -3.61 -4.69
N ASP A 136 10.05 -3.26 -5.42
CA ASP A 136 9.99 -3.46 -6.87
C ASP A 136 10.79 -2.42 -7.65
N ARG A 137 11.00 -1.24 -7.05
CA ARG A 137 11.79 -0.13 -7.59
C ARG A 137 12.02 0.94 -6.53
N GLY A 138 13.00 1.81 -6.75
CA GLY A 138 13.22 3.01 -5.94
C GLY A 138 14.30 2.86 -4.86
N VAL A 139 14.81 1.64 -4.63
CA VAL A 139 15.89 1.38 -3.66
C VAL A 139 17.14 2.17 -4.05
N VAL A 140 17.70 2.92 -3.11
CA VAL A 140 18.98 3.62 -3.33
C VAL A 140 20.14 2.68 -2.99
N PRO A 141 21.31 2.85 -3.63
CA PRO A 141 22.43 1.93 -3.48
C PRO A 141 23.22 2.13 -2.17
N PHE A 142 22.71 2.87 -1.20
CA PHE A 142 23.30 2.89 0.15
C PHE A 142 22.92 1.61 0.90
N SER A 143 23.60 1.30 1.99
CA SER A 143 23.24 0.15 2.83
C SER A 143 23.52 0.46 4.29
N VAL A 144 22.70 -0.11 5.18
CA VAL A 144 22.99 -0.15 6.61
C VAL A 144 23.22 -1.60 7.03
N GLU A 145 24.22 -1.80 7.88
CA GLU A 145 24.51 -3.13 8.39
C GLU A 145 23.44 -3.55 9.41
N LYS A 146 23.09 -4.84 9.39
CA LYS A 146 22.19 -5.44 10.35
C LYS A 146 22.73 -5.19 11.76
N PRO A 147 21.90 -4.66 12.68
CA PRO A 147 22.35 -4.34 14.03
C PRO A 147 22.49 -5.64 14.85
N VAL A 148 23.07 -5.51 16.03
CA VAL A 148 22.85 -6.51 17.09
C VAL A 148 21.36 -6.47 17.48
N GLU A 149 20.79 -7.61 17.84
CA GLU A 149 19.40 -7.70 18.25
C GLU A 149 19.10 -6.71 19.39
N GLY A 150 18.04 -5.91 19.24
CA GLY A 150 17.63 -4.89 20.21
C GLY A 150 18.32 -3.54 20.09
N THR A 151 19.27 -3.34 19.16
CA THR A 151 19.98 -2.06 18.97
C THR A 151 19.64 -1.38 17.65
N TRP A 152 18.40 -1.49 17.18
CA TRP A 152 17.98 -0.80 15.96
C TRP A 152 17.79 0.71 16.19
N PHE A 153 17.81 1.47 15.10
CA PHE A 153 17.70 2.92 15.13
C PHE A 153 16.39 3.38 15.77
N THR A 154 16.46 4.47 16.52
CA THR A 154 15.25 5.14 17.02
C THR A 154 14.72 6.12 15.97
N TYR A 155 13.41 6.23 15.82
CA TYR A 155 12.81 7.21 14.90
C TYR A 155 13.39 8.61 15.15
N GLY A 156 13.85 9.26 14.08
CA GLY A 156 14.49 10.56 14.18
C GLY A 156 16.00 10.52 14.47
N GLU A 157 16.61 9.35 14.61
CA GLU A 157 18.06 9.21 14.75
C GLU A 157 18.79 9.53 13.44
N GLN A 158 19.85 10.34 13.51
CA GLN A 158 20.68 10.65 12.34
C GLN A 158 21.69 9.51 12.13
N VAL A 159 21.71 8.96 10.93
CA VAL A 159 22.54 7.82 10.54
C VAL A 159 23.41 8.20 9.34
N THR A 160 24.68 7.79 9.38
CA THR A 160 25.59 7.88 8.24
C THR A 160 25.35 6.69 7.31
N LEU A 161 24.77 6.96 6.15
CA LEU A 161 24.43 5.95 5.13
C LEU A 161 25.59 5.62 4.19
N LYS A 162 26.60 6.49 4.18
CA LYS A 162 27.85 6.31 3.44
C LYS A 162 28.98 6.95 4.22
N VAL A 163 30.09 6.24 4.32
CA VAL A 163 31.36 6.74 4.88
C VAL A 163 32.40 7.05 3.81
N GLY A 164 33.38 7.89 4.17
CA GLY A 164 34.52 8.22 3.32
C GLY A 164 35.72 7.27 3.49
N HIS A 165 35.81 6.61 4.65
CA HIS A 165 36.80 5.58 4.94
C HIS A 165 36.10 4.24 5.13
N GLY A 166 35.87 3.54 4.02
CA GLY A 166 35.24 2.24 4.01
C GLY A 166 36.18 1.12 4.42
N GLU A 167 35.68 0.16 5.20
CA GLU A 167 36.44 -1.04 5.51
C GLU A 167 36.62 -1.90 4.26
N ARG A 168 37.85 -2.38 4.02
CA ARG A 168 38.19 -3.25 2.86
C ARG A 168 37.78 -2.69 1.49
N GLY A 169 37.64 -1.36 1.40
CA GLY A 169 37.24 -0.64 0.20
C GLY A 169 35.72 -0.59 -0.05
N TRP A 170 34.91 -0.98 0.94
CA TRP A 170 33.45 -0.87 0.91
C TRP A 170 32.98 0.33 1.73
N PHE A 171 32.32 1.27 1.06
CA PHE A 171 31.91 2.55 1.63
C PHE A 171 30.41 2.58 1.90
N GLN A 172 29.81 1.45 2.28
CA GLN A 172 28.36 1.27 2.50
C GLN A 172 27.50 1.53 1.24
N CYS A 173 28.10 1.35 0.06
CA CYS A 173 27.37 1.38 -1.21
C CYS A 173 27.29 -0.04 -1.78
N LEU A 174 26.18 -0.37 -2.42
CA LEU A 174 25.92 -1.64 -3.08
C LEU A 174 25.98 -1.49 -4.59
N ARG A 175 26.54 -2.50 -5.24
CA ARG A 175 26.45 -2.67 -6.68
C ARG A 175 25.17 -3.41 -7.00
N LEU A 176 24.14 -2.66 -7.39
CA LEU A 176 22.84 -3.22 -7.70
C LEU A 176 22.91 -4.10 -8.96
N PRO A 177 22.06 -5.14 -9.09
CA PRO A 177 22.14 -6.09 -10.19
C PRO A 177 22.07 -5.41 -11.57
N GLY A 178 22.92 -5.82 -12.50
CA GLY A 178 22.99 -5.26 -13.85
C GLY A 178 23.67 -3.89 -13.97
N ASN A 179 24.13 -3.30 -12.85
CA ASN A 179 24.74 -1.97 -12.81
C ASN A 179 26.21 -2.06 -12.41
N SER A 180 27.04 -1.14 -12.92
CA SER A 180 28.46 -1.08 -12.52
C SER A 180 29.06 0.31 -12.66
N GLY A 181 29.82 0.71 -11.64
CA GLY A 181 30.66 1.90 -11.69
C GLY A 181 29.91 3.22 -11.41
N ALA A 182 30.67 4.31 -11.49
CA ALA A 182 30.26 5.65 -11.06
C ALA A 182 28.98 6.18 -11.72
N ASN A 183 28.77 5.90 -13.00
CA ASN A 183 27.62 6.42 -13.72
C ASN A 183 26.32 5.75 -13.28
N ASP A 184 26.33 4.42 -13.15
CA ASP A 184 25.17 3.68 -12.69
C ASP A 184 24.89 3.96 -11.21
N LEU A 185 25.93 4.02 -10.36
CA LEU A 185 25.78 4.40 -8.95
C LEU A 185 25.07 5.75 -8.82
N ARG A 186 25.52 6.77 -9.56
CA ARG A 186 24.88 8.10 -9.58
C ARG A 186 23.44 8.03 -10.05
N ARG A 187 23.14 7.26 -11.10
CA ARG A 187 21.78 7.08 -11.63
C ARG A 187 20.88 6.44 -10.58
N ASP A 188 21.35 5.39 -9.92
CA ASP A 188 20.60 4.66 -8.90
C ASP A 188 20.38 5.53 -7.66
N ILE A 189 21.33 6.39 -7.29
CA ILE A 189 21.09 7.41 -6.27
C ILE A 189 20.01 8.39 -6.73
N LYS A 190 20.06 8.91 -7.96
CA LYS A 190 19.08 9.92 -8.44
C LYS A 190 17.65 9.39 -8.55
N TYR A 191 17.49 8.21 -9.13
CA TYR A 191 16.19 7.70 -9.57
C TYR A 191 15.75 6.44 -8.82
N GLY A 192 16.62 5.90 -7.97
CA GLY A 192 16.43 4.58 -7.39
C GLY A 192 16.67 3.46 -8.41
N TYR A 193 16.94 2.27 -7.90
CA TYR A 193 17.03 1.07 -8.70
C TYR A 193 15.71 0.77 -9.40
N GLN A 194 15.75 0.36 -10.66
CA GLN A 194 14.55 0.11 -11.47
C GLN A 194 14.14 -1.38 -11.53
N GLY A 195 14.88 -2.25 -10.84
CA GLY A 195 14.53 -3.66 -10.69
C GLY A 195 14.03 -3.99 -9.28
N THR A 196 13.49 -5.19 -9.14
CA THR A 196 13.08 -5.71 -7.84
C THR A 196 14.28 -6.20 -7.04
N LEU A 197 14.35 -5.84 -5.76
CA LEU A 197 15.22 -6.46 -4.76
C LEU A 197 14.37 -7.15 -3.70
N LYS A 198 14.85 -8.28 -3.20
CA LYS A 198 14.14 -9.10 -2.21
C LYS A 198 15.03 -9.39 -1.02
N VAL A 199 14.40 -9.60 0.12
CA VAL A 199 15.06 -10.20 1.27
C VAL A 199 15.56 -11.58 0.89
N GLY A 200 16.84 -11.85 1.18
CA GLY A 200 17.55 -13.05 0.76
C GLY A 200 18.47 -12.86 -0.44
N ASP A 201 18.32 -11.79 -1.23
CA ASP A 201 19.18 -11.52 -2.38
C ASP A 201 20.63 -11.27 -1.93
N ILE A 202 21.57 -11.81 -2.71
CA ILE A 202 23.01 -11.58 -2.53
C ILE A 202 23.44 -10.52 -3.53
N VAL A 203 24.03 -9.44 -3.01
CA VAL A 203 24.41 -8.26 -3.80
C VAL A 203 25.88 -7.92 -3.51
N SER A 204 26.62 -7.50 -4.54
CA SER A 204 28.02 -7.11 -4.39
C SER A 204 28.15 -5.74 -3.72
N GLN A 205 29.22 -5.57 -2.96
CA GLN A 205 29.65 -4.27 -2.44
C GLN A 205 30.16 -3.41 -3.62
N GLU A 206 29.76 -2.14 -3.69
CA GLU A 206 30.34 -1.21 -4.67
C GLU A 206 31.71 -0.74 -4.17
N PRO A 207 32.81 -1.05 -4.89
CA PRO A 207 34.14 -0.62 -4.51
C PRO A 207 34.38 0.86 -4.83
N GLY A 208 35.14 1.52 -3.98
CA GLY A 208 35.60 2.88 -4.21
C GLY A 208 34.63 3.94 -3.68
N ASN A 209 35.20 5.08 -3.26
CA ASN A 209 34.42 6.09 -2.56
C ASN A 209 33.42 6.81 -3.48
N MET A 210 33.77 7.01 -4.76
CA MET A 210 32.94 7.65 -5.78
C MET A 210 32.27 8.97 -5.32
N SER A 211 33.03 9.81 -4.60
CA SER A 211 32.50 11.01 -3.92
C SER A 211 31.78 12.00 -4.83
N GLY A 212 32.32 12.28 -6.02
CA GLY A 212 31.66 13.14 -7.02
C GLY A 212 30.28 12.60 -7.45
N PRO A 213 30.22 11.39 -8.04
CA PRO A 213 28.96 10.74 -8.41
C PRO A 213 27.93 10.64 -7.29
N VAL A 214 28.37 10.39 -6.05
CA VAL A 214 27.50 10.32 -4.87
C VAL A 214 26.93 11.71 -4.53
N ASN A 215 27.79 12.73 -4.46
CA ASN A 215 27.34 14.10 -4.19
C ASN A 215 26.35 14.58 -5.25
N ASP A 216 26.64 14.37 -6.53
CA ASP A 216 25.73 14.70 -7.64
C ASP A 216 24.35 14.03 -7.48
N GLY A 217 24.34 12.78 -7.03
CA GLY A 217 23.11 12.00 -6.86
C GLY A 217 22.27 12.46 -5.66
N VAL A 218 22.93 12.69 -4.52
CA VAL A 218 22.26 13.15 -3.30
C VAL A 218 21.76 14.58 -3.49
N GLU A 219 22.60 15.49 -4.00
CA GLU A 219 22.21 16.87 -4.28
C GLU A 219 21.03 16.96 -5.25
N TYR A 220 20.99 16.10 -6.27
CA TYR A 220 19.83 15.99 -7.15
C TYR A 220 18.54 15.73 -6.35
N ARG A 221 18.49 14.69 -5.50
CA ARG A 221 17.30 14.40 -4.66
C ARG A 221 16.97 15.53 -3.69
N MET A 222 17.99 16.15 -3.08
CA MET A 222 17.80 17.29 -2.17
C MET A 222 17.10 18.46 -2.87
N ASN A 223 17.45 18.71 -4.14
CA ASN A 223 16.87 19.78 -4.95
C ASN A 223 15.48 19.45 -5.54
N GLN A 224 15.04 18.18 -5.52
CA GLN A 224 13.73 17.76 -6.03
C GLN A 224 12.61 17.83 -4.98
N CYS A 225 12.85 18.30 -3.76
CA CYS A 225 11.78 18.45 -2.76
C CYS A 225 10.77 19.53 -3.20
N PRO A 226 9.51 19.17 -3.51
CA PRO A 226 8.52 20.13 -4.01
C PRO A 226 7.80 20.90 -2.88
N HIS A 227 8.04 20.54 -1.61
CA HIS A 227 7.26 21.00 -0.47
C HIS A 227 7.77 22.33 0.11
N THR A 228 6.83 23.15 0.60
CA THR A 228 7.09 24.41 1.31
C THR A 228 6.30 24.41 2.63
N PRO A 229 6.95 24.45 3.81
CA PRO A 229 8.40 24.45 4.03
C PRO A 229 9.06 23.17 3.50
N ARG A 230 10.35 23.26 3.19
CA ARG A 230 11.11 22.09 2.70
C ARG A 230 11.07 20.98 3.74
N CYS A 231 10.87 19.74 3.28
CA CYS A 231 10.81 18.57 4.15
C CYS A 231 12.05 18.52 5.04
N THR A 232 11.87 18.44 6.34
CA THR A 232 12.96 18.27 7.29
C THR A 232 12.43 17.56 8.49
N TYR A 233 13.27 16.79 9.16
CA TYR A 233 12.89 16.29 10.45
C TYR A 233 12.72 17.44 11.44
N GLN A 234 11.66 17.36 12.23
CA GLN A 234 11.35 18.32 13.29
C GLN A 234 11.24 17.55 14.62
N PRO A 235 12.16 17.79 15.57
CA PRO A 235 12.08 17.16 16.89
C PRO A 235 10.79 17.54 17.63
N GLY A 236 10.15 16.57 18.29
CA GLY A 236 8.96 16.80 19.13
C GLY A 236 7.64 16.87 18.35
N VAL A 237 7.66 16.72 17.04
CA VAL A 237 6.47 16.57 16.21
C VAL A 237 5.94 15.14 16.30
N THR A 238 4.65 14.99 16.60
CA THR A 238 4.00 13.68 16.78
C THR A 238 3.56 13.04 15.47
N ASN A 239 3.22 13.84 14.44
CA ASN A 239 2.93 13.34 13.11
C ASN A 239 4.11 13.62 12.15
N PRO A 240 4.83 12.58 11.67
CA PRO A 240 5.92 12.74 10.71
C PRO A 240 5.59 13.62 9.49
N LYS A 241 4.32 13.61 9.05
CA LYS A 241 3.83 14.39 7.91
C LYS A 241 3.93 15.91 8.11
N ASP A 242 3.98 16.38 9.36
CA ASP A 242 4.18 17.79 9.67
C ASP A 242 5.66 18.23 9.48
N GLY A 243 6.59 17.28 9.41
CA GLY A 243 8.01 17.54 9.13
C GLY A 243 8.43 17.21 7.70
N TYR A 244 8.03 16.05 7.17
CA TYR A 244 8.33 15.62 5.80
C TYR A 244 7.14 14.89 5.19
N HIS A 245 7.01 14.96 3.86
CA HIS A 245 5.97 14.22 3.16
C HIS A 245 6.50 12.85 2.72
N PRO A 246 5.75 11.73 2.90
CA PRO A 246 6.21 10.38 2.56
C PRO A 246 6.58 10.18 1.07
N ASP A 247 5.96 10.92 0.16
CA ASP A 247 6.26 10.87 -1.29
C ASP A 247 7.47 11.71 -1.71
N CYS A 248 8.09 12.42 -0.76
CA CYS A 248 9.18 13.34 -1.05
C CYS A 248 10.37 12.55 -1.63
N PRO A 249 11.02 13.03 -2.72
CA PRO A 249 12.19 12.35 -3.31
C PRO A 249 13.37 12.14 -2.35
N ARG A 250 13.36 12.82 -1.20
CA ARG A 250 14.36 12.66 -0.13
C ARG A 250 14.07 11.49 0.80
N VAL A 251 12.86 10.96 0.84
CA VAL A 251 12.55 9.70 1.53
C VAL A 251 13.09 8.57 0.65
N VAL A 252 14.03 7.80 1.19
CA VAL A 252 14.73 6.74 0.46
C VAL A 252 14.64 5.42 1.19
N ILE A 253 14.52 4.35 0.42
CA ILE A 253 14.56 2.98 0.93
C ILE A 253 15.98 2.43 0.74
N VAL A 254 16.56 1.98 1.84
CA VAL A 254 17.94 1.50 1.96
C VAL A 254 17.90 0.03 2.39
N PRO A 255 18.63 -0.89 1.72
CA PRO A 255 18.74 -2.26 2.17
C PRO A 255 19.47 -2.36 3.51
N VAL A 256 18.92 -3.20 4.40
CA VAL A 256 19.59 -3.69 5.59
C VAL A 256 20.31 -4.97 5.21
N VAL A 257 21.61 -5.04 5.49
CA VAL A 257 22.47 -6.10 4.96
C VAL A 257 23.31 -6.78 6.04
N GLU A 258 23.63 -8.05 5.83
CA GLU A 258 24.66 -8.77 6.58
C GLU A 258 25.76 -9.25 5.62
N VAL A 259 27.01 -9.30 6.08
CA VAL A 259 28.13 -9.76 5.24
C VAL A 259 27.90 -11.23 4.88
N TYR A 260 27.87 -11.53 3.58
CA TYR A 260 27.63 -12.89 3.07
C TYR A 260 28.94 -13.59 2.71
N SER A 261 29.83 -12.89 1.99
CA SER A 261 31.17 -13.38 1.66
C SER A 261 32.14 -12.21 1.71
N GLU A 262 33.13 -12.30 2.61
CA GLU A 262 34.24 -11.35 2.67
C GLU A 262 35.17 -11.49 1.45
N HIS A 263 35.29 -12.70 0.91
CA HIS A 263 36.17 -12.99 -0.23
C HIS A 263 35.62 -12.36 -1.51
N ASP A 264 34.34 -12.61 -1.79
CA ASP A 264 33.66 -12.13 -3.01
C ASP A 264 33.13 -10.69 -2.86
N LYS A 265 33.30 -10.10 -1.67
CA LYS A 265 32.78 -8.78 -1.30
C LYS A 265 31.29 -8.67 -1.58
N THR A 266 30.52 -9.61 -1.04
CA THR A 266 29.06 -9.66 -1.19
C THR A 266 28.37 -9.60 0.16
N VAL A 267 27.18 -9.00 0.17
CA VAL A 267 26.29 -8.92 1.32
C VAL A 267 24.95 -9.53 0.97
N LYS A 268 24.23 -10.02 1.97
CA LYS A 268 22.87 -10.54 1.84
C LYS A 268 21.90 -9.50 2.37
N ILE A 269 20.84 -9.21 1.61
CA ILE A 269 19.75 -8.35 2.07
C ILE A 269 18.92 -9.12 3.10
N VAL A 270 18.77 -8.55 4.29
CA VAL A 270 17.96 -9.11 5.39
C VAL A 270 16.68 -8.32 5.65
N GLY A 271 16.56 -7.14 5.05
CA GLY A 271 15.40 -6.27 5.19
C GLY A 271 15.61 -4.93 4.50
N PHE A 272 14.68 -4.01 4.72
CA PHE A 272 14.73 -2.66 4.18
C PHE A 272 14.38 -1.64 5.26
N ALA A 273 15.00 -0.48 5.18
CA ALA A 273 14.84 0.63 6.11
C ALA A 273 14.62 1.93 5.35
N SER A 274 13.85 2.85 5.95
CA SER A 274 13.52 4.13 5.33
C SER A 274 14.27 5.27 6.00
N PHE A 275 14.78 6.19 5.20
CA PHE A 275 15.53 7.36 5.69
C PHE A 275 15.08 8.63 4.97
N LEU A 276 14.97 9.72 5.71
CA LEU A 276 14.89 11.07 5.14
C LEU A 276 16.32 11.57 4.89
N LEU A 277 16.72 11.71 3.63
CA LEU A 277 18.03 12.26 3.27
C LEU A 277 18.19 13.69 3.79
N GLU A 278 19.31 13.93 4.47
CA GLU A 278 19.70 15.25 4.99
C GLU A 278 20.80 15.88 4.15
N GLY A 279 21.58 15.07 3.43
CA GLY A 279 22.50 15.55 2.42
C GLY A 279 23.78 14.72 2.35
N SER A 280 24.75 15.26 1.64
CA SER A 280 26.11 14.72 1.58
C SER A 280 27.11 15.83 1.89
N GLY A 281 28.30 15.43 2.36
CA GLY A 281 29.36 16.35 2.74
C GLY A 281 30.74 15.74 2.55
N GLY A 282 31.77 16.54 2.83
CA GLY A 282 33.16 16.16 2.63
C GLY A 282 33.57 16.08 1.15
N ASN A 283 34.88 15.98 0.91
CA ASN A 283 35.48 15.95 -0.42
C ASN A 283 36.53 14.84 -0.53
N GLY A 284 36.82 14.39 -1.75
CA GLY A 284 37.89 13.41 -2.01
C GLY A 284 37.65 12.09 -1.27
N SER A 285 38.56 11.74 -0.35
CA SER A 285 38.48 10.55 0.49
C SER A 285 37.52 10.68 1.67
N ASN A 286 37.05 11.87 2.03
CA ASN A 286 36.31 12.08 3.29
C ASN A 286 34.80 12.28 3.07
N ASN A 287 34.28 11.84 1.93
CA ASN A 287 32.87 12.02 1.57
C ASN A 287 31.92 11.16 2.42
N TYR A 288 30.80 11.73 2.86
CA TYR A 288 29.78 11.02 3.62
C TYR A 288 28.38 11.42 3.17
N VAL A 289 27.40 10.56 3.45
CA VAL A 289 25.96 10.81 3.25
C VAL A 289 25.25 10.56 4.56
N THR A 290 24.41 11.51 4.99
CA THR A 290 23.58 11.37 6.17
C THR A 290 22.10 11.38 5.81
N GLY A 291 21.35 10.58 6.56
CA GLY A 291 19.90 10.60 6.56
C GLY A 291 19.40 10.38 7.97
N ARG A 292 18.13 10.66 8.18
CA ARG A 292 17.48 10.41 9.44
C ARG A 292 16.56 9.23 9.33
N PHE A 293 16.63 8.31 10.29
CA PHE A 293 15.75 7.14 10.31
C PHE A 293 14.31 7.58 10.47
N VAL A 294 13.46 7.12 9.55
CA VAL A 294 12.03 7.41 9.52
C VAL A 294 11.26 6.14 9.17
N THR A 295 9.96 6.14 9.43
CA THR A 295 9.07 5.09 8.96
C THR A 295 8.43 5.54 7.65
N ALA A 296 8.56 4.74 6.60
CA ALA A 296 7.93 5.04 5.32
C ALA A 296 7.46 3.78 4.60
N GLU A 297 6.42 3.97 3.79
CA GLU A 297 5.87 2.92 2.95
C GLU A 297 6.71 2.74 1.68
N GLY A 298 6.91 1.48 1.28
CA GLY A 298 7.54 1.09 0.04
C GLY A 298 6.61 0.29 -0.84
N LEU A 299 6.92 0.29 -2.14
CA LEU A 299 6.23 -0.53 -3.13
C LEU A 299 6.87 -1.91 -3.21
N GLY A 300 6.16 -2.93 -2.74
CA GLY A 300 6.56 -4.33 -2.88
C GLY A 300 5.80 -5.26 -1.93
N GLY A 301 6.30 -6.48 -1.79
CA GLY A 301 5.70 -7.50 -0.93
C GLY A 301 5.97 -7.24 0.55
N ILE A 302 5.11 -7.81 1.42
CA ILE A 302 5.33 -7.84 2.87
C ILE A 302 5.42 -9.28 3.38
N ASP A 303 6.16 -9.47 4.46
CA ASP A 303 6.25 -10.75 5.19
C ASP A 303 6.41 -10.49 6.69
N ASP A 304 5.46 -10.99 7.48
CA ASP A 304 5.40 -10.77 8.94
C ASP A 304 6.42 -11.59 9.72
N SER A 305 7.00 -12.61 9.08
CA SER A 305 8.07 -13.40 9.69
C SER A 305 9.41 -12.66 9.69
N LEU A 306 9.53 -11.58 8.91
CA LEU A 306 10.76 -10.80 8.82
C LEU A 306 10.91 -9.83 9.99
N SER A 307 12.16 -9.51 10.30
CA SER A 307 12.49 -8.46 11.26
C SER A 307 12.04 -7.10 10.74
N ASP A 308 11.49 -6.29 11.64
CA ASP A 308 11.08 -4.93 11.33
C ASP A 308 12.25 -3.96 11.39
N TYR A 309 12.55 -3.35 10.24
CA TYR A 309 13.61 -2.36 10.09
C TYR A 309 13.08 -0.96 9.71
N GLY A 310 11.77 -0.72 9.80
CA GLY A 310 11.15 0.59 9.59
C GLY A 310 10.77 0.95 8.15
N ALA A 311 10.92 0.03 7.19
CA ALA A 311 10.28 0.16 5.89
C ALA A 311 9.11 -0.82 5.76
N TYR A 312 7.92 -0.29 5.47
CA TYR A 312 6.67 -1.05 5.49
C TYR A 312 6.05 -1.15 4.10
N GLY A 313 5.33 -2.23 3.83
CA GLY A 313 4.38 -2.29 2.73
C GLY A 313 2.95 -2.37 3.28
N VAL A 314 1.98 -2.06 2.43
CA VAL A 314 0.57 -2.18 2.74
C VAL A 314 0.00 -3.41 2.04
N LYS A 315 -0.78 -4.20 2.76
CA LYS A 315 -1.56 -5.31 2.19
C LYS A 315 -2.99 -5.28 2.71
N LEU A 316 -3.95 -5.44 1.80
CA LEU A 316 -5.32 -5.76 2.17
C LEU A 316 -5.38 -7.19 2.73
N SER A 317 -6.01 -7.33 3.88
CA SER A 317 -6.39 -8.60 4.49
C SER A 317 -7.91 -8.67 4.55
N GLU A 318 -8.49 -9.73 4.01
CA GLU A 318 -9.92 -10.04 4.14
C GLU A 318 -10.28 -10.44 5.58
#